data_AF-A0A3M1IXL4-F1
#
_entry.id   AF-A0A3M1IXL4-F1
#
_cell.length_a   1.000
_cell.length_b   1.000
_cell.length_c   1.000
_cell.angle_alpha   90.00
_cell.angle_beta   90.00
_cell.angle_gamma   90.00
#
_symmetry.space_group_name_H-M   'P 1'
#
loop_
_entity.id
_entity.type
_entity.pdbx_description
1 polymer ?
#
loop_
_entity_poly.entity_id
_entity_poly.type
_entity_poly.pdbx_seq_one_letter_code
_entity_poly.pdbx_strand_id
1 'polypeptide(L)'
;SLSTPPALYIFGLSIVMAVVALLLACVSMTTIWREGLKGMNYAVTGIIISLMVLAGPLWYLPRLFTQPRINDVATDTLSPPQFQVLSVVRPSDARPASYPGRKFAELQQRAFPELAPMHVERSGLETFKLVRDAAERLGWEILSEIQPAEGEPGRIEAVARTPIMGFRDDVAIRISPGKVESRVDVRSASRYGQHDFGTNAKRITALFSEVKSELEKGERTALEMELARRAKEERERKRKEEEKMRIAKAKAEAEEREKLRRLREEELKRQEAQLRALSAEEQRTQFLLQQGLQPGLLPVPGAAPNEPKRKVRRRDGRWSLPADKFFQRFGE
;
A
#
# COMPACT_ATOMS: atom_id res chain seq x y z
N SER A 1 1.27 -25.60 -35.51
CA SER A 1 0.64 -26.19 -34.31
C SER A 1 -0.55 -27.02 -34.73
N LEU A 2 -0.83 -28.16 -34.09
CA LEU A 2 -2.09 -28.87 -34.34
C LEU A 2 -3.26 -27.94 -33.95
N SER A 3 -4.35 -28.00 -34.71
CA SER A 3 -5.61 -27.40 -34.30
C SER A 3 -6.05 -28.00 -32.95
N THR A 4 -6.74 -27.22 -32.12
CA THR A 4 -7.13 -27.65 -30.77
C THR A 4 -8.03 -28.89 -30.75
N PRO A 5 -8.97 -29.12 -31.70
CA PRO A 5 -9.82 -30.31 -31.64
C PRO A 5 -9.09 -31.65 -31.86
N PRO A 6 -8.22 -31.81 -32.88
CA PRO A 6 -7.39 -33.03 -33.01
C PRO A 6 -6.55 -33.33 -31.77
N ALA A 7 -5.98 -32.31 -31.14
CA ALA A 7 -5.20 -32.49 -29.91
C ALA A 7 -6.05 -33.05 -28.76
N LEU A 8 -7.29 -32.58 -28.62
CA LEU A 8 -8.24 -33.11 -27.64
C LEU A 8 -8.60 -34.58 -27.91
N TYR A 9 -8.76 -34.98 -29.18
CA TYR A 9 -9.03 -36.38 -29.51
C TYR A 9 -7.84 -37.30 -29.21
N ILE A 10 -6.62 -36.87 -29.53
CA ILE A 10 -5.40 -37.63 -29.21
C ILE A 10 -5.24 -37.77 -27.70
N PHE A 11 -5.50 -36.70 -26.95
CA PHE A 11 -5.50 -36.73 -25.49
C PHE A 11 -6.58 -37.66 -24.92
N GLY A 12 -7.80 -37.64 -25.46
CA GLY A 12 -8.85 -38.57 -25.06
C GLY A 12 -8.47 -40.03 -25.34
N LEU A 13 -7.89 -40.30 -26.51
CA LEU A 13 -7.43 -41.64 -26.89
C LEU A 13 -6.29 -42.12 -25.98
N SER A 14 -5.33 -41.25 -25.63
CA SER A 14 -4.22 -41.63 -24.74
C SER A 14 -4.71 -41.98 -23.33
N ILE A 15 -5.74 -41.31 -22.83
CA ILE A 15 -6.40 -41.66 -21.56
C ILE A 15 -7.02 -43.06 -21.65
N VAL A 16 -7.80 -43.34 -22.70
CA VAL A 16 -8.43 -44.67 -22.88
C VAL A 16 -7.36 -45.75 -22.94
N MET A 17 -6.30 -45.55 -23.72
CA MET A 17 -5.18 -46.48 -23.82
C MET A 17 -4.46 -46.67 -22.48
N ALA A 18 -4.25 -45.60 -21.70
CA ALA A 18 -3.66 -45.69 -20.38
C ALA A 18 -4.53 -46.48 -19.39
N VAL A 19 -5.86 -46.33 -19.44
CA VAL A 19 -6.78 -47.13 -18.63
C VAL A 19 -6.72 -48.61 -19.02
N VAL A 20 -6.75 -48.92 -20.32
CA VAL A 20 -6.64 -50.31 -20.79
C VAL A 20 -5.29 -50.91 -20.39
N ALA A 21 -4.19 -50.17 -20.56
CA ALA A 21 -2.86 -50.61 -20.13
C ALA A 21 -2.79 -50.85 -18.62
N LEU A 22 -3.38 -49.97 -17.80
CA LEU A 22 -3.46 -50.13 -16.35
C LEU A 22 -4.22 -51.40 -15.97
N LEU A 23 -5.38 -51.65 -16.60
CA LEU A 23 -6.17 -52.84 -16.33
C LEU A 23 -5.42 -54.12 -16.70
N LEU A 24 -4.79 -54.16 -17.87
CA LEU A 24 -3.98 -55.30 -18.31
C LEU A 24 -2.77 -55.51 -17.40
N ALA A 25 -2.11 -54.44 -16.94
CA ALA A 25 -1.00 -54.52 -16.01
C ALA A 25 -1.44 -55.05 -14.63
N CYS A 26 -2.61 -54.63 -14.13
CA CYS A 26 -3.21 -55.18 -12.91
C CYS A 26 -3.56 -56.66 -13.06
N VAL A 27 -4.15 -57.07 -14.18
CA VAL A 27 -4.42 -58.49 -14.46
C VAL A 27 -3.12 -59.28 -14.49
N SER A 28 -2.13 -58.84 -15.27
CA SER A 28 -0.80 -59.47 -15.35
C SER A 28 -0.12 -59.60 -13.98
N MET A 29 -0.20 -58.55 -13.15
CA MET A 29 0.29 -58.56 -11.77
C MET A 29 -0.36 -59.69 -10.95
N THR A 30 -1.69 -59.87 -11.06
CA THR A 30 -2.41 -60.93 -10.35
C THR A 30 -2.07 -62.34 -10.86
N THR A 31 -1.88 -62.52 -12.17
CA THR A 31 -1.48 -63.81 -12.76
C THR A 31 -0.07 -64.18 -12.34
N ILE A 32 0.87 -63.24 -12.43
CA ILE A 32 2.27 -63.43 -11.99
C ILE A 32 2.34 -63.81 -10.52
N TRP A 33 1.55 -63.15 -9.66
CA TRP A 33 1.50 -63.45 -8.23
C TRP A 33 0.96 -64.86 -7.93
N ARG A 34 -0.03 -65.34 -8.70
CA ARG A 34 -0.65 -66.66 -8.49
C ARG A 34 0.18 -67.80 -9.08
N GLU A 35 0.80 -67.59 -10.24
CA GLU A 35 1.47 -68.63 -11.02
C GLU A 35 3.00 -68.63 -10.84
N GLY A 36 3.57 -67.63 -10.15
CA GLY A 36 5.01 -67.55 -9.90
C GLY A 36 5.85 -67.24 -11.13
N LEU A 37 5.25 -66.58 -12.14
CA LEU A 37 5.91 -66.26 -13.41
C LEU A 37 7.00 -65.19 -13.23
N LYS A 38 7.95 -65.13 -14.17
CA LYS A 38 8.93 -64.02 -14.26
C LYS A 38 8.32 -62.85 -15.04
N GLY A 39 8.59 -61.61 -14.63
CA GLY A 39 8.13 -60.41 -15.36
C GLY A 39 7.45 -59.32 -14.52
N MET A 40 7.54 -59.41 -13.19
CA MET A 40 6.94 -58.44 -12.26
C MET A 40 7.34 -56.98 -12.56
N ASN A 41 8.59 -56.77 -12.96
CA ASN A 41 9.12 -55.46 -13.33
C ASN A 41 8.31 -54.80 -14.47
N TYR A 42 7.90 -55.55 -15.49
CA TYR A 42 7.10 -55.01 -16.61
C TYR A 42 5.67 -54.65 -16.20
N ALA A 43 5.05 -55.42 -15.31
CA ALA A 43 3.73 -55.08 -14.77
C ALA A 43 3.79 -53.80 -13.93
N VAL A 44 4.81 -53.68 -13.06
CA VAL A 44 5.02 -52.48 -12.23
C VAL A 44 5.31 -51.24 -13.09
N THR A 45 6.19 -51.32 -14.09
CA THR A 45 6.45 -50.18 -14.97
C THR A 45 5.22 -49.77 -15.78
N GLY A 46 4.42 -50.74 -16.26
CA GLY A 46 3.15 -50.47 -16.94
C GLY A 46 2.15 -49.72 -16.05
N ILE A 47 2.03 -50.11 -14.78
CA ILE A 47 1.20 -49.40 -13.79
C ILE A 47 1.72 -47.97 -13.59
N ILE A 48 3.02 -47.80 -13.34
CA ILE A 48 3.61 -46.48 -13.09
C ILE A 48 3.38 -45.53 -14.27
N ILE A 49 3.68 -45.97 -15.50
CA ILE A 49 3.48 -45.15 -16.71
C ILE A 49 2.01 -44.79 -16.88
N SER A 50 1.11 -45.76 -16.71
CA SER A 50 -0.33 -45.52 -16.84
C SER A 50 -0.84 -44.53 -15.79
N LEU A 51 -0.39 -44.64 -14.54
CA LEU A 51 -0.72 -43.70 -13.47
C LEU A 51 -0.15 -42.30 -13.75
N MET A 52 1.06 -42.19 -14.29
CA MET A 52 1.63 -40.90 -14.69
C MET A 52 0.80 -40.21 -15.77
N VAL A 53 0.35 -40.96 -16.79
CA VAL A 53 -0.53 -40.43 -17.84
C VAL A 53 -1.90 -40.03 -17.27
N LEU A 54 -2.45 -40.81 -16.35
CA LEU A 54 -3.75 -40.56 -15.74
C LEU A 54 -3.73 -39.50 -14.62
N ALA A 55 -2.56 -39.12 -14.11
CA ALA A 55 -2.43 -38.16 -13.00
C ALA A 55 -3.13 -36.83 -13.29
N GLY A 56 -2.95 -36.28 -14.50
CA GLY A 56 -3.60 -35.03 -14.92
C GLY A 56 -5.14 -35.13 -14.91
N PRO A 57 -5.75 -36.06 -15.68
CA PRO A 57 -7.19 -36.30 -15.64
C PRO A 57 -7.74 -36.57 -14.24
N LEU A 58 -7.05 -37.39 -13.44
CA LEU A 58 -7.44 -37.70 -12.06
C LEU A 58 -7.44 -36.45 -11.17
N TRP A 59 -6.48 -35.54 -11.36
CA TRP A 59 -6.45 -34.27 -10.64
C TRP A 59 -7.67 -33.37 -10.97
N TYR A 60 -8.15 -33.39 -12.22
CA TYR A 60 -9.35 -32.64 -12.62
C TYR A 60 -10.67 -33.36 -12.28
N LEU A 61 -10.62 -34.64 -11.92
CA LEU A 61 -11.80 -35.47 -11.69
C LEU A 61 -12.77 -34.91 -10.64
N PRO A 62 -12.33 -34.38 -9.47
CA PRO A 62 -13.26 -33.77 -8.52
C PRO A 62 -14.02 -32.60 -9.12
N ARG A 63 -13.36 -31.77 -9.94
CA ARG A 63 -13.98 -30.60 -10.59
C ARG A 63 -15.01 -31.00 -11.64
N LEU A 64 -14.89 -32.19 -12.23
CA LEU A 64 -15.89 -32.71 -13.16
C LEU A 64 -17.27 -32.87 -12.47
N PHE A 65 -17.28 -33.20 -11.18
CA PHE A 65 -18.50 -33.43 -10.40
C PHE A 65 -18.95 -32.22 -9.58
N THR A 66 -18.03 -31.35 -9.16
CA THR A 66 -18.38 -30.19 -8.32
C THR A 66 -18.69 -28.92 -9.10
N GLN A 67 -18.18 -28.79 -10.34
CA GLN A 67 -18.36 -27.58 -11.14
C GLN A 67 -19.51 -27.73 -12.14
N PRO A 68 -20.26 -26.64 -12.41
CA PRO A 68 -21.31 -26.67 -13.41
C PRO A 68 -20.72 -26.86 -14.81
N ARG A 69 -21.44 -27.60 -15.67
CA ARG A 69 -21.04 -27.83 -17.07
C ARG A 69 -21.30 -26.59 -17.94
N ILE A 70 -20.59 -25.51 -17.64
CA ILE A 70 -20.57 -24.24 -18.37
C ILE A 70 -19.16 -23.93 -18.85
N ASN A 71 -19.04 -22.95 -19.73
CA ASN A 71 -17.78 -22.54 -20.35
C ASN A 71 -17.77 -21.09 -20.81
N ASP A 72 -18.77 -20.34 -20.41
CA ASP A 72 -18.95 -18.93 -20.73
C ASP A 72 -19.55 -18.31 -19.47
N VAL A 73 -18.78 -17.43 -18.85
CA VAL A 73 -19.09 -16.83 -17.56
C VAL A 73 -19.04 -15.32 -17.74
N ALA A 74 -20.10 -14.63 -17.31
CA ALA A 74 -20.20 -13.18 -17.40
C ALA A 74 -20.64 -12.61 -16.06
N THR A 75 -19.98 -11.56 -15.62
CA THR A 75 -20.35 -10.81 -14.39
C THR A 75 -21.73 -10.16 -14.49
N ASP A 76 -22.05 -9.58 -15.65
CA ASP A 76 -23.41 -9.18 -16.01
C ASP A 76 -24.00 -10.21 -16.99
N THR A 77 -24.89 -11.06 -16.49
CA THR A 77 -25.53 -12.11 -17.29
C THR A 77 -26.74 -11.61 -18.09
N LEU A 78 -27.27 -10.42 -17.76
CA LEU A 78 -28.40 -9.79 -18.46
C LEU A 78 -27.91 -9.02 -19.68
N SER A 79 -26.80 -8.30 -19.54
CA SER A 79 -26.14 -7.55 -20.62
C SER A 79 -24.64 -7.87 -20.66
N PRO A 80 -24.26 -9.09 -21.10
CA PRO A 80 -22.87 -9.51 -21.10
C PRO A 80 -22.05 -8.70 -22.13
N PRO A 81 -20.79 -8.37 -21.81
CA PRO A 81 -19.84 -7.83 -22.80
C PRO A 81 -19.80 -8.71 -24.05
N GLN A 82 -19.92 -8.08 -25.22
CA GLN A 82 -19.89 -8.77 -26.51
C GLN A 82 -18.46 -8.86 -27.05
N PHE A 83 -18.20 -9.91 -27.82
CA PHE A 83 -16.98 -10.07 -28.60
C PHE A 83 -17.19 -9.41 -29.96
N GLN A 84 -16.45 -8.33 -30.27
CA GLN A 84 -16.50 -7.63 -31.57
C GLN A 84 -15.31 -8.03 -32.44
N VAL A 85 -14.10 -7.93 -31.92
CA VAL A 85 -12.87 -8.30 -32.64
C VAL A 85 -12.63 -9.80 -32.49
N LEU A 86 -12.81 -10.33 -31.28
CA LEU A 86 -12.64 -11.74 -30.96
C LEU A 86 -13.59 -12.63 -31.74
N SER A 87 -14.81 -12.17 -32.09
CA SER A 87 -15.73 -12.95 -32.93
C SER A 87 -15.23 -13.14 -34.36
N VAL A 88 -14.43 -12.20 -34.87
CA VAL A 88 -13.87 -12.23 -36.23
C VAL A 88 -12.57 -13.05 -36.25
N VAL A 89 -11.73 -12.91 -35.23
CA VAL A 89 -10.42 -13.60 -35.12
C VAL A 89 -10.58 -15.05 -34.64
N ARG A 90 -11.76 -15.43 -34.15
CA ARG A 90 -12.02 -16.77 -33.65
C ARG A 90 -11.93 -17.81 -34.79
N PRO A 91 -11.26 -18.96 -34.57
CA PRO A 91 -11.26 -20.07 -35.51
C PRO A 91 -12.69 -20.55 -35.84
N SER A 92 -12.91 -20.96 -37.08
CA SER A 92 -14.23 -21.45 -37.54
C SER A 92 -14.69 -22.74 -36.86
N ASP A 93 -13.76 -23.53 -36.30
CA ASP A 93 -14.01 -24.77 -35.57
C ASP A 93 -14.26 -24.55 -34.07
N ALA A 94 -14.14 -23.31 -33.58
CA ALA A 94 -14.42 -22.96 -32.20
C ALA A 94 -15.92 -22.79 -31.96
N ARG A 95 -16.31 -22.79 -30.68
CA ARG A 95 -17.71 -22.59 -30.29
C ARG A 95 -18.23 -21.20 -30.68
N PRO A 96 -19.57 -21.03 -30.79
CA PRO A 96 -20.17 -19.73 -31.12
C PRO A 96 -19.74 -18.61 -30.17
N ALA A 97 -19.57 -17.39 -30.70
CA ALA A 97 -19.24 -16.19 -29.93
C ALA A 97 -20.46 -15.61 -29.18
N SER A 98 -21.67 -15.95 -29.63
CA SER A 98 -22.91 -15.55 -28.98
C SER A 98 -22.99 -16.13 -27.56
N TYR A 99 -23.51 -15.32 -26.63
CA TYR A 99 -23.68 -15.76 -25.25
C TYR A 99 -24.77 -16.85 -25.19
N PRO A 100 -24.54 -17.98 -24.49
CA PRO A 100 -25.52 -19.08 -24.41
C PRO A 100 -26.84 -18.73 -23.70
N GLY A 101 -26.93 -17.54 -23.09
CA GLY A 101 -28.16 -16.99 -22.52
C GLY A 101 -28.55 -17.58 -21.16
N ARG A 102 -29.86 -17.58 -20.88
CA ARG A 102 -30.43 -17.86 -19.55
C ARG A 102 -29.99 -19.19 -18.93
N LYS A 103 -29.84 -20.25 -19.74
CA LYS A 103 -29.43 -21.58 -19.24
C LYS A 103 -28.07 -21.54 -18.54
N PHE A 104 -27.12 -20.78 -19.08
CA PHE A 104 -25.80 -20.63 -18.46
C PHE A 104 -25.85 -19.68 -17.28
N ALA A 105 -26.61 -18.59 -17.40
CA ALA A 105 -26.79 -17.64 -16.30
C ALA A 105 -27.34 -18.31 -15.02
N GLU A 106 -28.34 -19.19 -15.14
CA GLU A 106 -28.92 -19.91 -13.99
C GLU A 106 -27.92 -20.88 -13.34
N LEU A 107 -27.14 -21.61 -14.15
CA LEU A 107 -26.10 -22.51 -13.64
C LEU A 107 -24.96 -21.74 -12.98
N GLN A 108 -24.57 -20.61 -13.58
CA GLN A 108 -23.54 -19.73 -13.04
C GLN A 108 -23.99 -19.13 -11.71
N GLN A 109 -25.21 -18.61 -11.60
CA GLN A 109 -25.71 -17.98 -10.38
C GLN A 109 -25.76 -18.96 -9.19
N ARG A 110 -26.03 -20.24 -9.45
CA ARG A 110 -26.02 -21.29 -8.40
C ARG A 110 -24.60 -21.66 -7.95
N ALA A 111 -23.64 -21.66 -8.87
CA ALA A 111 -22.28 -22.12 -8.58
C ALA A 111 -21.31 -21.01 -8.15
N PHE A 112 -21.55 -19.79 -8.65
CA PHE A 112 -20.69 -18.60 -8.48
C PHE A 112 -21.54 -17.35 -8.19
N PRO A 113 -22.33 -17.33 -7.10
CA PRO A 113 -23.17 -16.18 -6.75
C PRO A 113 -22.38 -14.89 -6.49
N GLU A 114 -21.09 -15.00 -6.14
CA GLU A 114 -20.19 -13.89 -5.85
C GLU A 114 -19.66 -13.17 -7.10
N LEU A 115 -19.81 -13.75 -8.30
CA LEU A 115 -19.36 -13.14 -9.55
C LEU A 115 -20.34 -12.05 -9.99
N ALA A 116 -20.09 -10.84 -9.50
CA ALA A 116 -20.80 -9.62 -9.87
C ALA A 116 -19.85 -8.61 -10.55
N PRO A 117 -20.39 -7.58 -11.23
CA PRO A 117 -19.60 -6.48 -11.75
C PRO A 117 -18.79 -5.80 -10.64
N MET A 118 -17.54 -5.47 -10.94
CA MET A 118 -16.67 -4.74 -10.01
C MET A 118 -16.94 -3.24 -10.12
N HIS A 119 -17.04 -2.55 -8.99
CA HIS A 119 -17.12 -1.10 -8.94
C HIS A 119 -15.78 -0.57 -8.41
N VAL A 120 -15.24 0.42 -9.10
CA VAL A 120 -13.93 1.02 -8.79
C VAL A 120 -14.13 2.51 -8.59
N GLU A 121 -13.74 3.02 -7.42
CA GLU A 121 -13.86 4.44 -7.04
C GLU A 121 -12.81 5.33 -7.73
N ARG A 122 -12.70 5.20 -9.06
CA ARG A 122 -11.80 5.98 -9.93
C ARG A 122 -12.53 6.36 -11.20
N SER A 123 -11.96 7.34 -11.91
CA SER A 123 -12.47 7.75 -13.22
C SER A 123 -12.45 6.58 -14.21
N GLY A 124 -13.28 6.66 -15.26
CA GLY A 124 -13.34 5.60 -16.28
C GLY A 124 -11.98 5.37 -16.94
N LEU A 125 -11.25 6.44 -17.22
CA LEU A 125 -9.95 6.38 -17.88
C LEU A 125 -8.87 5.76 -16.98
N GLU A 126 -8.85 6.09 -15.69
CA GLU A 126 -7.93 5.46 -14.72
C GLU A 126 -8.27 3.98 -14.51
N THR A 127 -9.56 3.67 -14.36
CA THR A 127 -10.05 2.30 -14.22
C THR A 127 -9.68 1.48 -15.45
N PHE A 128 -9.83 2.03 -16.65
CA PHE A 128 -9.42 1.40 -17.90
C PHE A 128 -7.94 1.03 -17.89
N LYS A 129 -7.05 1.97 -17.51
CA LYS A 129 -5.61 1.72 -17.42
C LYS A 129 -5.29 0.63 -16.40
N LEU A 130 -5.89 0.69 -15.21
CA LEU A 130 -5.70 -0.32 -14.16
C LEU A 130 -6.09 -1.73 -14.64
N VAL A 131 -7.24 -1.84 -15.31
CA VAL A 131 -7.76 -3.12 -15.82
C VAL A 131 -6.90 -3.65 -16.97
N ARG A 132 -6.46 -2.77 -17.88
CA ARG A 132 -5.53 -3.13 -18.96
C ARG A 132 -4.21 -3.64 -18.40
N ASP A 133 -3.60 -2.90 -17.48
CA ASP A 133 -2.31 -3.26 -16.88
C ASP A 133 -2.42 -4.57 -16.06
N ALA A 134 -3.57 -4.79 -15.40
CA ALA A 134 -3.87 -6.06 -14.75
C ALA A 134 -3.98 -7.23 -15.74
N ALA A 135 -4.62 -7.03 -16.89
CA ALA A 135 -4.71 -8.05 -17.95
C ALA A 135 -3.33 -8.39 -18.52
N GLU A 136 -2.47 -7.38 -18.74
CA GLU A 136 -1.09 -7.58 -19.19
C GLU A 136 -0.24 -8.36 -18.18
N ARG A 137 -0.35 -8.04 -16.89
CA ARG A 137 0.35 -8.78 -15.81
C ARG A 137 -0.10 -10.22 -15.70
N LEU A 138 -1.36 -10.51 -16.00
CA LEU A 138 -1.87 -11.88 -16.10
C LEU A 138 -1.42 -12.60 -17.38
N GLY A 139 -0.64 -11.95 -18.25
CA GLY A 139 -0.10 -12.51 -19.48
C GLY A 139 -1.15 -12.67 -20.58
N TRP A 140 -2.22 -11.87 -20.55
CA TRP A 140 -3.24 -11.92 -21.59
C TRP A 140 -2.80 -11.15 -22.83
N GLU A 141 -3.12 -11.69 -23.99
CA GLU A 141 -2.82 -11.09 -25.28
C GLU A 141 -3.96 -10.14 -25.66
N ILE A 142 -3.76 -8.83 -25.49
CA ILE A 142 -4.76 -7.80 -25.82
C ILE A 142 -4.83 -7.65 -27.34
N LEU A 143 -6.03 -7.83 -27.91
CA LEU A 143 -6.28 -7.70 -29.35
C LEU A 143 -6.96 -6.39 -29.73
N SER A 144 -7.76 -5.83 -28.81
CA SER A 144 -8.45 -4.57 -29.03
C SER A 144 -8.60 -3.81 -27.72
N GLU A 145 -8.37 -2.51 -27.80
CA GLU A 145 -8.51 -1.58 -26.68
C GLU A 145 -9.20 -0.30 -27.17
N ILE A 146 -10.30 0.06 -26.52
CA ILE A 146 -11.08 1.27 -26.80
C ILE A 146 -11.28 1.97 -25.45
N GLN A 147 -10.69 3.15 -25.31
CA GLN A 147 -10.78 3.92 -24.09
C GLN A 147 -12.22 4.42 -23.87
N PRO A 148 -12.68 4.51 -22.60
CA PRO A 148 -13.97 5.10 -22.30
C PRO A 148 -13.98 6.60 -22.63
N ALA A 149 -15.11 7.07 -23.17
CA ALA A 149 -15.38 8.48 -23.43
C ALA A 149 -16.66 8.91 -22.69
N GLU A 150 -17.02 10.20 -22.74
CA GLU A 150 -18.25 10.67 -22.10
C GLU A 150 -19.48 9.96 -22.68
N GLY A 151 -20.21 9.24 -21.82
CA GLY A 151 -21.39 8.47 -22.22
C GLY A 151 -21.10 7.16 -22.97
N GLU A 152 -19.84 6.87 -23.30
CA GLU A 152 -19.46 5.66 -24.02
C GLU A 152 -18.58 4.72 -23.16
N PRO A 153 -18.95 3.44 -23.01
CA PRO A 153 -18.16 2.50 -22.24
C PRO A 153 -16.89 2.10 -22.99
N GLY A 154 -15.79 2.06 -22.26
CA GLY A 154 -14.52 1.50 -22.72
C GLY A 154 -14.62 -0.01 -22.90
N ARG A 155 -13.80 -0.56 -23.79
CA ARG A 155 -13.77 -1.98 -24.13
C ARG A 155 -12.34 -2.49 -24.22
N ILE A 156 -12.10 -3.67 -23.66
CA ILE A 156 -10.84 -4.40 -23.82
C ILE A 156 -11.20 -5.82 -24.22
N GLU A 157 -10.63 -6.29 -25.32
CA GLU A 157 -10.75 -7.67 -25.79
C GLU A 157 -9.39 -8.34 -25.78
N ALA A 158 -9.28 -9.45 -25.07
CA ALA A 158 -8.02 -10.16 -24.87
C ALA A 158 -8.18 -11.68 -25.00
N VAL A 159 -7.08 -12.35 -25.31
CA VAL A 159 -6.96 -13.80 -25.34
C VAL A 159 -6.13 -14.27 -24.16
N ALA A 160 -6.73 -15.09 -23.30
CA ALA A 160 -6.04 -15.72 -22.18
C ALA A 160 -5.62 -17.15 -22.56
N ARG A 161 -4.41 -17.55 -22.16
CA ARG A 161 -3.90 -18.91 -22.39
C ARG A 161 -3.93 -19.72 -21.10
N THR A 162 -4.39 -20.97 -21.18
CA THR A 162 -4.30 -21.88 -20.04
C THR A 162 -2.85 -22.37 -19.85
N PRO A 163 -2.34 -22.46 -18.61
CA PRO A 163 -0.91 -22.68 -18.37
C PRO A 163 -0.39 -24.06 -18.77
N ILE A 164 -1.23 -25.09 -18.67
CA ILE A 164 -0.82 -26.49 -18.94
C ILE A 164 -1.08 -26.86 -20.40
N MET A 165 -2.32 -26.66 -20.87
CA MET A 165 -2.74 -27.11 -22.20
C MET A 165 -2.58 -26.05 -23.28
N GLY A 166 -2.31 -24.80 -22.91
CA GLY A 166 -2.16 -23.70 -23.88
C GLY A 166 -3.45 -23.34 -24.62
N PHE A 167 -4.62 -23.78 -24.15
CA PHE A 167 -5.91 -23.41 -24.75
C PHE A 167 -6.08 -21.89 -24.72
N ARG A 168 -6.52 -21.35 -25.85
CA ARG A 168 -6.86 -19.94 -26.02
C ARG A 168 -8.33 -19.74 -25.67
N ASP A 169 -8.58 -18.90 -24.68
CA ASP A 169 -9.91 -18.50 -24.24
C ASP A 169 -10.06 -17.00 -24.45
N ASP A 170 -11.29 -16.56 -24.71
CA ASP A 170 -11.62 -15.19 -25.05
C ASP A 170 -12.12 -14.45 -23.81
N VAL A 171 -11.66 -13.21 -23.64
CA VAL A 171 -12.07 -12.32 -22.54
C VAL A 171 -12.49 -10.98 -23.12
N ALA A 172 -13.68 -10.53 -22.75
CA ALA A 172 -14.19 -9.20 -23.06
C ALA A 172 -14.44 -8.46 -21.75
N ILE A 173 -13.93 -7.24 -21.67
CA ILE A 173 -14.07 -6.36 -20.52
C ILE A 173 -14.72 -5.07 -20.99
N ARG A 174 -15.80 -4.66 -20.32
CA ARG A 174 -16.51 -3.41 -20.53
C ARG A 174 -16.34 -2.53 -19.30
N ILE A 175 -15.87 -1.31 -19.50
CA ILE A 175 -15.66 -0.32 -18.46
C ILE A 175 -16.67 0.81 -18.70
N SER A 176 -17.70 0.87 -17.86
CA SER A 176 -18.73 1.91 -17.93
C SER A 176 -18.38 3.04 -16.96
N PRO A 177 -18.00 4.24 -17.47
CA PRO A 177 -17.67 5.37 -16.61
C PRO A 177 -18.93 5.87 -15.88
N GLY A 178 -18.84 6.02 -14.56
CA GLY A 178 -19.83 6.73 -13.75
C GLY A 178 -19.30 8.08 -13.26
N LYS A 179 -20.12 8.79 -12.47
CA LYS A 179 -19.75 10.11 -11.93
C LYS A 179 -18.72 10.05 -10.80
N VAL A 180 -18.76 8.97 -10.00
CA VAL A 180 -17.95 8.80 -8.79
C VAL A 180 -17.12 7.52 -8.88
N GLU A 181 -17.77 6.44 -9.32
CA GLU A 181 -17.15 5.14 -9.55
C GLU A 181 -17.36 4.68 -11.00
N SER A 182 -16.50 3.79 -11.46
CA SER A 182 -16.59 3.12 -12.74
C SER A 182 -16.96 1.66 -12.54
N ARG A 183 -17.88 1.16 -13.36
CA ARG A 183 -18.31 -0.24 -13.33
C ARG A 183 -17.54 -1.05 -14.36
N VAL A 184 -16.99 -2.18 -13.93
CA VAL A 184 -16.23 -3.13 -14.76
C VAL A 184 -17.01 -4.42 -14.88
N ASP A 185 -17.53 -4.68 -16.08
CA ASP A 185 -18.15 -5.95 -16.45
C ASP A 185 -17.14 -6.79 -17.24
N VAL A 186 -16.99 -8.05 -16.87
CA VAL A 186 -16.13 -9.02 -17.54
C VAL A 186 -16.97 -10.21 -18.03
N ARG A 187 -16.66 -10.68 -19.24
CA ARG A 187 -17.08 -11.98 -19.77
C ARG A 187 -15.85 -12.77 -20.16
N SER A 188 -15.82 -14.04 -19.80
CA SER A 188 -14.77 -14.97 -20.20
C SER A 188 -15.36 -16.26 -20.75
N ALA A 189 -14.97 -16.63 -21.96
CA ALA A 189 -15.54 -17.76 -22.69
C ALA A 189 -14.46 -18.64 -23.32
N SER A 190 -14.59 -19.94 -23.12
CA SER A 190 -13.67 -20.92 -23.71
C SER A 190 -14.00 -21.22 -25.17
N ARG A 191 -13.00 -21.21 -26.05
CA ARG A 191 -13.17 -21.52 -27.48
C ARG A 191 -13.54 -22.98 -27.74
N TYR A 192 -13.02 -23.89 -26.90
CA TYR A 192 -13.19 -25.34 -27.03
C TYR A 192 -13.69 -25.98 -25.73
N GLY A 193 -14.09 -27.25 -25.79
CA GLY A 193 -14.64 -28.02 -24.66
C GLY A 193 -16.16 -27.96 -24.54
N GLN A 194 -16.74 -28.47 -23.44
CA GLN A 194 -18.13 -28.21 -23.03
C GLN A 194 -18.22 -27.70 -21.59
N HIS A 195 -17.19 -27.98 -20.80
CA HIS A 195 -17.09 -27.69 -19.39
C HIS A 195 -15.69 -27.10 -19.17
N ASP A 196 -15.62 -25.93 -18.55
CA ASP A 196 -14.36 -25.22 -18.28
C ASP A 196 -13.75 -25.53 -16.91
N PHE A 197 -14.37 -26.39 -16.11
CA PHE A 197 -13.96 -26.77 -14.75
C PHE A 197 -13.78 -25.56 -13.80
N GLY A 198 -14.54 -24.48 -14.03
CA GLY A 198 -14.47 -23.23 -13.26
C GLY A 198 -13.30 -22.33 -13.67
N THR A 199 -12.65 -22.58 -14.80
CA THR A 199 -11.49 -21.80 -15.26
C THR A 199 -11.88 -20.37 -15.63
N ASN A 200 -13.03 -20.15 -16.29
CA ASN A 200 -13.46 -18.79 -16.66
C ASN A 200 -13.82 -17.97 -15.42
N ALA A 201 -14.51 -18.55 -14.44
CA ALA A 201 -14.78 -17.92 -13.15
C ALA A 201 -13.47 -17.49 -12.45
N LYS A 202 -12.51 -18.42 -12.29
CA LYS A 202 -11.20 -18.13 -11.69
C LYS A 202 -10.44 -17.02 -12.41
N ARG A 203 -10.54 -16.96 -13.74
CA ARG A 203 -9.90 -15.93 -14.55
C ARG A 203 -10.45 -14.54 -14.24
N ILE A 204 -11.77 -14.42 -14.13
CA ILE A 204 -12.43 -13.16 -13.73
C ILE A 204 -12.00 -12.77 -12.33
N THR A 205 -12.01 -13.70 -11.37
CA THR A 205 -11.57 -13.44 -10.00
C THR A 205 -10.09 -13.03 -9.93
N ALA A 206 -9.22 -13.63 -10.74
CA ALA A 206 -7.81 -13.29 -10.81
C ALA A 206 -7.59 -11.85 -11.32
N LEU A 207 -8.29 -11.45 -12.38
CA LEU A 207 -8.29 -10.07 -12.86
C LEU A 207 -8.73 -9.09 -11.78
N PHE A 208 -9.83 -9.41 -11.10
CA PHE A 208 -10.35 -8.59 -10.02
C PHE A 208 -9.38 -8.49 -8.83
N SER A 209 -8.70 -9.57 -8.48
CA SER A 209 -7.67 -9.56 -7.45
C SER A 209 -6.48 -8.67 -7.84
N GLU A 210 -6.05 -8.72 -9.10
CA GLU A 210 -4.94 -7.92 -9.60
C GLU A 210 -5.29 -6.43 -9.61
N VAL A 211 -6.49 -6.06 -10.07
CA VAL A 211 -6.98 -4.67 -10.03
C VAL A 211 -7.04 -4.14 -8.60
N LYS A 212 -7.56 -4.93 -7.65
CA LYS A 212 -7.62 -4.54 -6.23
C LYS A 212 -6.23 -4.33 -5.62
N SER A 213 -5.29 -5.24 -5.89
CA SER A 213 -3.90 -5.15 -5.43
C SER A 213 -3.25 -3.83 -5.87
N GLU A 214 -3.52 -3.40 -7.10
CA GLU A 214 -2.96 -2.18 -7.67
C GLU A 214 -3.60 -0.91 -7.12
N LEU A 215 -4.91 -0.94 -6.87
CA LEU A 215 -5.60 0.13 -6.16
C LEU A 215 -5.01 0.33 -4.76
N GLU A 216 -4.82 -0.75 -4.00
CA GLU A 216 -4.23 -0.69 -2.67
C GLU A 216 -2.80 -0.14 -2.69
N LYS A 217 -1.97 -0.54 -3.67
CA LYS A 217 -0.61 0.01 -3.84
C LYS A 217 -0.64 1.49 -4.16
N GLY A 218 -1.55 1.93 -5.03
CA GLY A 218 -1.73 3.33 -5.38
C GLY A 218 -2.14 4.17 -4.17
N GLU A 219 -3.07 3.67 -3.35
CA GLU A 219 -3.54 4.34 -2.13
C GLU A 219 -2.45 4.44 -1.05
N ARG A 220 -1.69 3.35 -0.85
CA ARG A 220 -0.54 3.37 0.08
C ARG A 220 0.51 4.39 -0.33
N THR A 221 0.85 4.42 -1.62
CA THR A 221 1.83 5.37 -2.16
C THR A 221 1.37 6.81 -1.96
N ALA A 222 0.09 7.11 -2.23
CA ALA A 222 -0.47 8.44 -2.01
C ALA A 222 -0.45 8.84 -0.52
N LEU A 223 -0.77 7.91 0.38
CA LEU A 223 -0.73 8.13 1.82
C LEU A 223 0.69 8.37 2.32
N GLU A 224 1.69 7.61 1.85
CA GLU A 224 3.10 7.83 2.17
C GLU A 224 3.60 9.20 1.70
N MET A 225 3.22 9.62 0.48
CA MET A 225 3.54 10.94 -0.03
C MET A 225 2.94 12.06 0.83
N GLU A 226 1.69 11.90 1.25
CA GLU A 226 1.01 12.87 2.11
C GLU A 226 1.65 12.95 3.51
N LEU A 227 2.00 11.82 4.10
CA LEU A 227 2.72 11.77 5.38
C LEU A 227 4.10 12.43 5.26
N ALA A 228 4.83 12.17 4.17
CA ALA A 228 6.12 12.79 3.90
C ALA A 228 6.00 14.32 3.75
N ARG A 229 4.94 14.80 3.06
CA ARG A 229 4.64 16.23 2.93
C ARG A 229 4.39 16.87 4.29
N ARG A 230 3.53 16.27 5.11
CA ARG A 230 3.24 16.76 6.48
C ARG A 230 4.47 16.77 7.37
N ALA A 231 5.30 15.72 7.31
CA ALA A 231 6.54 15.66 8.07
C ALA A 231 7.54 16.75 7.64
N LYS A 232 7.61 17.06 6.34
CA LYS A 232 8.43 18.17 5.83
C LYS A 232 7.91 19.51 6.32
N GLU A 233 6.60 19.75 6.27
CA GLU A 233 5.98 20.98 6.78
C GLU A 233 6.23 21.15 8.29
N GLU A 234 6.13 20.08 9.08
CA GLU A 234 6.40 20.11 10.51
C GLU A 234 7.88 20.43 10.81
N ARG A 235 8.81 19.80 10.06
CA ARG A 235 10.25 20.11 10.17
C ARG A 235 10.54 21.56 9.82
N GLU A 236 9.92 22.10 8.78
CA GLU A 236 10.05 23.51 8.42
C GLU A 236 9.46 24.44 9.48
N ARG A 237 8.32 24.09 10.09
CA ARG A 237 7.76 24.85 11.22
C ARG A 237 8.70 24.85 12.42
N LYS A 238 9.19 23.68 12.84
CA LYS A 238 10.16 23.56 13.94
C LYS A 238 11.44 24.37 13.67
N ARG A 239 11.96 24.30 12.45
CA ARG A 239 13.13 25.09 12.04
C ARG A 239 12.87 26.59 12.15
N LYS A 240 11.71 27.08 11.69
CA LYS A 240 11.32 28.49 11.81
C LYS A 240 11.11 28.91 13.26
N GLU A 241 10.55 28.05 14.10
CA GLU A 241 10.40 28.29 15.54
C GLU A 241 11.75 28.36 16.25
N GLU A 242 12.65 27.41 15.98
CA GLU A 242 14.02 27.42 16.49
C GLU A 242 14.79 28.66 16.06
N GLU A 243 14.66 29.09 14.80
CA GLU A 243 15.27 30.31 14.28
C GLU A 243 14.70 31.56 14.96
N LYS A 244 13.38 31.65 15.12
CA LYS A 244 12.73 32.73 15.90
C LYS A 244 13.21 32.76 17.34
N MET A 245 13.33 31.60 17.99
CA MET A 245 13.83 31.50 19.37
C MET A 245 15.31 31.91 19.46
N ARG A 246 16.15 31.55 18.49
CA ARG A 246 17.54 32.01 18.41
C ARG A 246 17.63 33.53 18.25
N ILE A 247 16.83 34.10 17.35
CA ILE A 247 16.77 35.55 17.14
C ILE A 247 16.28 36.27 18.41
N ALA A 248 15.22 35.76 19.04
CA ALA A 248 14.68 36.32 20.28
C ALA A 248 15.72 36.27 21.42
N LYS A 249 16.42 35.14 21.56
CA LYS A 249 17.49 34.99 22.57
C LYS A 249 18.65 35.95 22.31
N ALA A 250 19.13 36.06 21.07
CA ALA A 250 20.19 36.99 20.70
C ALA A 250 19.80 38.46 20.96
N LYS A 251 18.53 38.82 20.68
CA LYS A 251 18.01 40.16 20.99
C LYS A 251 17.99 40.43 22.50
N ALA A 252 17.52 39.46 23.31
CA ALA A 252 17.51 39.59 24.76
C ALA A 252 18.92 39.75 25.35
N GLU A 253 19.89 38.96 24.86
CA GLU A 253 21.30 39.08 25.26
C GLU A 253 21.90 40.44 24.86
N ALA A 254 21.54 40.98 23.69
CA ALA A 254 21.99 42.31 23.26
C ALA A 254 21.41 43.41 24.15
N GLU A 255 20.11 43.36 24.48
CA GLU A 255 19.47 44.30 25.40
C GLU A 255 20.08 44.23 26.81
N GLU A 256 20.41 43.03 27.30
CA GLU A 256 21.08 42.84 28.58
C GLU A 256 22.50 43.44 28.58
N ARG A 257 23.28 43.18 27.52
CA ARG A 257 24.62 43.79 27.35
C ARG A 257 24.56 45.31 27.30
N GLU A 258 23.55 45.88 26.65
CA GLU A 258 23.35 47.33 26.59
C GLU A 258 23.00 47.91 27.97
N LYS A 259 22.11 47.25 28.72
CA LYS A 259 21.81 47.63 30.12
C LYS A 259 23.05 47.59 31.00
N LEU A 260 23.86 46.53 30.88
CA LEU A 260 25.10 46.38 31.65
C LEU A 260 26.13 47.47 31.30
N ARG A 261 26.22 47.85 30.01
CA ARG A 261 27.05 48.98 29.57
C ARG A 261 26.61 50.29 30.22
N ARG A 262 25.31 50.61 30.20
CA ARG A 262 24.78 51.82 30.83
C ARG A 262 25.06 51.85 32.33
N LEU A 263 24.85 50.72 33.02
CA LEU A 263 25.19 50.58 34.44
C LEU A 263 26.69 50.84 34.71
N ARG A 264 27.58 50.26 33.91
CA ARG A 264 29.03 50.52 34.04
C ARG A 264 29.39 51.98 33.79
N GLU A 265 28.80 52.62 32.79
CA GLU A 265 29.03 54.05 32.51
C GLU A 265 28.54 54.93 33.67
N GLU A 266 27.39 54.59 34.27
CA GLU A 266 26.89 55.27 35.47
C GLU A 266 27.81 55.06 36.68
N GLU A 267 28.30 53.84 36.90
CA GLU A 267 29.28 53.53 37.97
C GLU A 267 30.59 54.29 37.76
N LEU A 268 31.11 54.34 36.53
CA LEU A 268 32.34 55.07 36.21
C LEU A 268 32.17 56.56 36.49
N LYS A 269 31.03 57.15 36.08
CA LYS A 269 30.70 58.55 36.40
C LYS A 269 30.59 58.80 37.91
N ARG A 270 30.03 57.85 38.67
CA ARG A 270 29.98 57.94 40.15
C ARG A 270 31.38 57.91 40.77
N GLN A 271 32.25 57.03 40.29
CA GLN A 271 33.65 56.97 40.74
C GLN A 271 34.41 58.24 40.40
N GLU A 272 34.28 58.76 39.18
CA GLU A 272 34.90 60.03 38.78
C GLU A 272 34.39 61.20 39.65
N ALA A 273 33.09 61.26 39.93
CA ALA A 273 32.51 62.28 40.81
C ALA A 273 33.04 62.18 42.25
N GLN A 274 33.20 60.95 42.78
CA GLN A 274 33.82 60.73 44.10
C GLN A 274 35.28 61.15 44.13
N LEU A 275 36.06 60.79 43.10
CA LEU A 275 37.46 61.22 42.97
C LEU A 275 37.58 62.74 42.88
N ARG A 276 36.69 63.40 42.13
CA ARG A 276 36.64 64.88 42.07
C ARG A 276 36.26 65.51 43.40
N ALA A 277 35.35 64.89 44.16
CA ALA A 277 34.98 65.37 45.49
C ALA A 277 36.15 65.24 46.48
N LEU A 278 36.87 64.11 46.46
CA LEU A 278 38.08 63.90 47.26
C LEU A 278 39.20 64.87 46.86
N SER A 279 39.44 65.08 45.56
CA SER A 279 40.43 66.07 45.12
C SER A 279 40.04 67.50 45.49
N ALA A 280 38.73 67.82 45.51
CA ALA A 280 38.24 69.13 45.95
C ALA A 280 38.37 69.30 47.48
N GLU A 281 38.22 68.24 48.26
CA GLU A 281 38.54 68.22 49.70
C GLU A 281 40.05 68.36 49.96
N GLU A 282 40.89 67.69 49.18
CA GLU A 282 42.36 67.85 49.23
C GLU A 282 42.78 69.28 48.84
N GLN A 283 42.17 69.85 47.80
CA GLN A 283 42.41 71.24 47.42
C GLN A 283 41.89 72.23 48.47
N ARG A 284 40.76 71.96 49.13
CA ARG A 284 40.26 72.76 50.26
C ARG A 284 41.18 72.67 51.48
N THR A 285 41.69 71.49 51.80
CA THR A 285 42.64 71.31 52.91
C THR A 285 44.00 71.94 52.60
N GLN A 286 44.50 71.86 51.36
CA GLN A 286 45.69 72.60 50.92
C GLN A 286 45.50 74.12 50.93
N PHE A 287 44.33 74.62 50.51
CA PHE A 287 43.98 76.04 50.58
C PHE A 287 43.90 76.54 52.05
N LEU A 288 43.35 75.73 52.96
CA LEU A 288 43.32 76.02 54.40
C LEU A 288 44.72 76.01 55.04
N LEU A 289 45.62 75.13 54.57
CA LEU A 289 47.04 75.10 55.00
C LEU A 289 47.83 76.32 54.48
N GLN A 290 47.53 76.83 53.28
CA GLN A 290 48.16 78.04 52.73
C GLN A 290 47.73 79.34 53.46
N GLN A 291 46.61 79.31 54.18
CA GLN A 291 46.14 80.41 55.04
C GLN A 291 46.53 80.26 56.53
N GLY A 292 47.37 79.29 56.88
CA GLY A 292 47.97 79.20 58.22
C GLY A 292 47.02 78.75 59.34
N LEU A 293 45.95 78.00 59.03
CA LEU A 293 45.04 77.42 60.02
C LEU A 293 45.22 75.91 60.13
N GLN A 294 45.59 75.43 61.32
CA GLN A 294 45.76 73.99 61.62
C GLN A 294 44.43 73.24 61.54
N PRO A 295 44.38 72.01 60.97
CA PRO A 295 43.22 71.16 61.07
C PRO A 295 43.29 70.37 62.39
N GLY A 296 42.66 70.90 63.43
CA GLY A 296 42.47 70.24 64.72
C GLY A 296 41.01 69.89 64.97
N LEU A 297 40.73 68.58 65.04
CA LEU A 297 39.67 67.88 65.77
C LEU A 297 38.27 68.53 65.85
N LEU A 298 37.29 67.91 65.20
CA LEU A 298 35.90 67.88 65.67
C LEU A 298 35.28 66.48 65.46
N PRO A 299 34.28 66.10 66.28
CA PRO A 299 34.08 64.76 66.79
C PRO A 299 33.19 63.88 65.91
N VAL A 300 33.36 62.57 66.08
CA VAL A 300 32.44 61.54 65.57
C VAL A 300 31.10 61.64 66.30
N PRO A 301 29.97 61.88 65.62
CA PRO A 301 28.66 61.76 66.24
C PRO A 301 28.18 60.31 66.17
N GLY A 302 27.95 59.72 67.35
CA GLY A 302 26.75 58.95 67.68
C GLY A 302 26.38 57.77 66.79
N ALA A 303 26.66 56.57 67.30
CA ALA A 303 26.03 55.34 66.87
C ALA A 303 24.53 55.28 67.25
N ALA A 304 23.78 54.55 66.40
CA ALA A 304 22.49 53.85 66.58
C ALA A 304 21.17 54.63 66.32
N PRO A 305 20.03 53.97 65.98
CA PRO A 305 19.78 52.59 65.51
C PRO A 305 18.86 52.49 64.25
N ASN A 306 18.58 51.25 63.81
CA ASN A 306 17.51 50.78 62.90
C ASN A 306 17.85 50.48 61.44
N GLU A 307 18.39 49.27 61.24
CA GLU A 307 18.12 48.45 60.06
C GLU A 307 16.61 48.23 59.86
N PRO A 308 16.03 48.47 58.68
CA PRO A 308 14.90 47.68 58.24
C PRO A 308 15.43 46.33 57.78
N LYS A 309 15.14 45.29 58.56
CA LYS A 309 15.30 43.88 58.18
C LYS A 309 14.83 43.69 56.73
N ARG A 310 15.79 43.56 55.81
CA ARG A 310 15.51 43.07 54.46
C ARG A 310 15.06 41.63 54.65
N LYS A 311 13.75 41.40 54.63
CA LYS A 311 13.17 40.06 54.54
C LYS A 311 13.75 39.41 53.28
N VAL A 312 14.79 38.61 53.46
CA VAL A 312 15.10 37.51 52.57
C VAL A 312 13.87 36.62 52.62
N ARG A 313 12.93 36.82 51.69
CA ARG A 313 12.01 35.77 51.30
C ARG A 313 12.89 34.70 50.67
N ARG A 314 13.38 33.76 51.49
CA ARG A 314 13.55 32.39 51.03
C ARG A 314 12.20 32.01 50.42
N ARG A 315 12.14 32.01 49.10
CA ARG A 315 11.14 31.21 48.42
C ARG A 315 11.65 29.78 48.55
N ASP A 316 11.35 29.17 49.69
CA ASP A 316 11.24 27.72 49.80
C ASP A 316 10.06 27.33 48.92
N GLY A 317 10.32 27.33 47.61
CA GLY A 317 9.46 26.81 46.56
C GLY A 317 10.03 25.48 46.13
N ARG A 318 10.11 24.57 47.09
CA ARG A 318 10.23 23.13 46.88
C ARG A 318 9.08 22.71 45.97
N TRP A 319 9.29 22.69 44.66
CA TRP A 319 8.58 21.75 43.80
C TRP A 319 9.28 20.40 44.00
N SER A 320 9.06 19.79 45.17
CA SER A 320 9.04 18.35 45.25
C SER A 320 7.77 17.93 44.53
N LEU A 321 7.89 17.65 43.23
CA LEU A 321 6.93 16.80 42.56
C LEU A 321 6.87 15.49 43.35
N PRO A 322 5.68 15.05 43.81
CA PRO A 322 5.48 13.69 44.26
C PRO A 322 5.85 12.73 43.12
N ALA A 323 6.67 11.74 43.41
CA ALA A 323 7.13 10.71 42.48
C ALA A 323 6.04 9.66 42.21
N ASP A 324 4.82 10.10 41.85
CA ASP A 324 3.66 9.22 41.70
C ASP A 324 2.73 9.59 40.54
N LYS A 325 3.17 10.45 39.60
CA LYS A 325 2.45 10.66 38.31
C LYS A 325 3.34 10.74 37.07
N PHE A 326 4.42 9.97 37.05
CA PHE A 326 5.28 9.80 35.86
C PHE A 326 4.78 8.69 34.90
N PHE A 327 3.83 7.84 35.31
CA PHE A 327 3.25 6.76 34.50
C PHE A 327 1.76 6.93 34.20
N GLN A 328 1.36 8.05 33.60
CA GLN A 328 0.05 8.19 32.94
C GLN A 328 0.17 8.92 31.58
N ARG A 329 1.18 8.55 30.80
CA ARG A 329 1.26 8.97 29.38
C ARG A 329 1.72 7.89 28.41
N PHE A 330 1.69 6.63 28.83
CA PHE A 330 1.75 5.48 27.94
C PHE A 330 0.61 4.53 28.32
N GLY A 331 -0.34 4.35 27.40
CA GLY A 331 -1.55 3.55 27.54
C GLY A 331 -2.82 4.41 27.44
N GLU A 332 -3.28 4.73 26.23
CA GLU A 332 -4.13 3.87 25.40
C GLU A 332 -3.80 4.11 23.92
#